data_AF-A0A6P5K578-F1
#
_entry.id   AF-A0A6P5K578-F1
#
_cell.length_a   1.000
_cell.length_b   1.000
_cell.length_c   1.000
_cell.angle_alpha   90.00
_cell.angle_beta   90.00
_cell.angle_gamma   90.00
#
_symmetry.space_group_name_H-M   'P 1'
#
loop_
_entity.id
_entity.type
_entity.pdbx_description
1 polymer ?
#
loop_
_entity_poly.entity_id
_entity_poly.type
_entity_poly.pdbx_seq_one_letter_code
_entity_poly.pdbx_strand_id
1 'polypeptide(L)'
;MLPLGPGLAVACLQIFIFSENWALAKNINFYSVRPPLDPTPFPNSFKCFTCENAGDNYNCNRWAEDKWCPQNTQYCLTVHHFTSRGRSTSVTKKCASKSECHFVGCHHHRDGGQTECRSCCEGMICNVEVPTNHTNAVFAIIQARRSSGTVPWTFSLPVLACVFTVQLL
;
A
#
# COMPACT_ATOMS: atom_id res chain seq x y z
N MET A 1 27.54 33.23 -45.83
CA MET A 1 27.55 33.31 -44.35
C MET A 1 26.21 33.91 -43.92
N LEU A 2 25.18 33.08 -43.76
CA LEU A 2 23.88 33.51 -43.24
C LEU A 2 23.99 33.56 -41.70
N PRO A 3 23.54 34.64 -41.03
CA PRO A 3 23.65 34.73 -39.59
C PRO A 3 22.69 33.73 -38.97
N LEU A 4 23.22 32.87 -38.10
CA LEU A 4 22.42 32.00 -37.24
C LEU A 4 21.53 32.92 -36.39
N GLY A 5 20.25 33.00 -36.71
CA GLY A 5 19.32 33.90 -36.03
C GLY A 5 19.26 33.63 -34.52
N PRO A 6 18.97 34.65 -33.68
CA PRO A 6 18.95 34.50 -32.22
C PRO A 6 18.06 33.33 -31.73
N GLY A 7 16.99 33.03 -32.46
CA GLY A 7 16.08 31.93 -32.15
C GLY A 7 16.70 30.54 -32.26
N LEU A 8 17.61 30.31 -33.22
CA LEU A 8 18.32 29.04 -33.38
C LEU A 8 19.32 28.82 -32.24
N ALA A 9 20.00 29.88 -31.81
CA ALA A 9 20.92 29.80 -30.68
C ALA A 9 20.20 29.46 -29.37
N VAL A 10 19.02 30.05 -29.13
CA VAL A 10 18.18 29.76 -27.96
C VAL A 10 17.64 28.33 -28.01
N ALA A 11 17.19 27.86 -29.17
CA ALA A 11 16.70 26.49 -29.34
C ALA A 11 17.81 25.46 -29.06
N CYS A 12 19.03 25.69 -29.57
CA CYS A 12 20.17 24.83 -29.28
C CYS A 12 20.49 24.79 -27.78
N LEU A 13 20.52 25.95 -27.10
CA LEU A 13 20.80 26.02 -25.66
C LEU A 13 19.78 25.22 -24.83
N GLN A 14 18.49 25.32 -25.17
CA GLN A 14 17.44 24.57 -24.50
C GLN A 14 17.62 23.07 -24.71
N ILE A 15 17.90 22.63 -25.94
CA ILE A 15 18.15 21.21 -26.25
C ILE A 15 19.33 20.67 -25.44
N PHE A 16 20.42 21.43 -25.32
CA PHE A 16 21.58 21.03 -24.49
C PHE A 16 21.19 20.89 -23.02
N ILE A 17 20.52 21.89 -22.43
CA ILE A 17 20.09 21.86 -21.02
C ILE A 17 19.13 20.69 -20.74
N PHE A 18 18.17 20.43 -21.63
CA PHE A 18 17.27 19.28 -21.50
C PHE A 18 17.99 17.94 -21.69
N SER A 19 19.01 17.88 -22.57
CA SER A 19 19.81 16.67 -22.78
C SER A 19 20.71 16.32 -21.59
N GLU A 20 21.29 17.33 -20.92
CA GLU A 20 22.15 17.14 -19.76
C GLU A 20 21.35 16.70 -18.54
N ASN A 21 20.16 17.28 -18.32
CA ASN A 21 19.24 16.86 -17.26
C ASN A 21 18.72 15.43 -17.49
N TRP A 22 18.48 15.04 -18.74
CA TRP A 22 18.15 13.66 -19.09
C TRP A 22 19.32 12.70 -18.81
N ALA A 23 20.54 13.10 -19.19
CA ALA A 23 21.74 12.27 -19.00
C ALA A 23 22.06 12.05 -17.52
N LEU A 24 21.88 13.07 -16.68
CA LEU A 24 22.08 12.99 -15.23
C LEU A 24 21.00 12.13 -14.53
N ALA A 25 19.74 12.20 -14.97
CA ALA A 25 18.67 11.36 -14.42
C ALA A 25 18.83 9.87 -14.78
N LYS A 26 19.55 9.55 -15.87
CA LYS A 26 19.82 8.17 -16.31
C LYS A 26 20.93 7.45 -15.53
N ASN A 27 21.71 8.16 -14.70
CA ASN A 27 22.86 7.57 -14.01
C ASN A 27 22.62 7.29 -12.52
N ILE A 28 21.38 7.39 -12.04
CA ILE A 28 21.02 6.85 -10.72
C ILE A 28 20.87 5.34 -10.89
N ASN A 29 21.88 4.59 -10.48
CA ASN A 29 21.77 3.13 -10.42
C ASN A 29 20.78 2.75 -9.32
N PHE A 30 19.51 2.58 -9.69
CA PHE A 30 18.43 2.20 -8.78
C PHE A 30 18.67 0.83 -8.12
N TYR A 31 19.59 0.01 -8.65
CA TYR A 31 20.02 -1.25 -8.04
C TYR A 31 21.04 -1.04 -6.90
N SER A 32 21.73 0.10 -6.85
CA SER A 32 22.69 0.45 -5.80
C SER A 32 22.03 1.13 -4.58
N VAL A 33 20.77 1.56 -4.71
CA VAL A 33 19.99 2.19 -3.63
C VAL A 33 18.79 1.33 -3.22
N ARG A 34 18.65 0.13 -3.78
CA ARG A 34 17.58 -0.78 -3.36
C ARG A 34 17.97 -1.34 -2.00
N PRO A 35 17.22 -1.05 -0.90
CA PRO A 35 17.29 -1.93 0.26
C PRO A 35 17.05 -3.35 -0.28
N PRO A 36 17.73 -4.39 0.22
CA PRO A 36 17.37 -5.75 -0.16
C PRO A 36 15.86 -5.85 -0.03
N LEU A 37 15.17 -6.11 -1.15
CA LEU A 37 13.81 -6.57 -1.09
C LEU A 37 13.95 -7.82 -0.25
N ASP A 38 13.53 -7.82 1.02
CA ASP A 38 13.44 -9.04 1.79
C ASP A 38 12.61 -9.97 0.91
N PRO A 39 13.24 -10.98 0.27
CA PRO A 39 12.52 -11.80 -0.67
C PRO A 39 11.38 -12.40 0.13
N THR A 40 10.16 -12.29 -0.40
CA THR A 40 8.98 -12.93 0.17
C THR A 40 9.36 -14.37 0.52
N PRO A 41 9.25 -14.81 1.79
CA PRO A 41 9.83 -16.07 2.24
C PRO A 41 9.20 -17.29 1.53
N PHE A 42 8.03 -17.12 0.95
CA PHE A 42 7.34 -18.11 0.13
C PHE A 42 6.34 -17.43 -0.83
N PRO A 43 5.90 -18.12 -1.90
CA PRO A 43 4.90 -17.57 -2.83
C PRO A 43 3.61 -17.17 -2.12
N ASN A 44 3.05 -16.01 -2.48
CA ASN A 44 1.86 -15.43 -1.86
C ASN A 44 2.01 -15.16 -0.34
N SER A 45 3.23 -15.01 0.17
CA SER A 45 3.42 -14.53 1.54
C SER A 45 2.82 -13.14 1.72
N PHE A 46 2.20 -12.92 2.87
CA PHE A 46 1.56 -11.66 3.22
C PHE A 46 1.99 -11.26 4.64
N LYS A 47 1.65 -10.02 4.99
CA LYS A 47 1.88 -9.46 6.33
C LYS A 47 0.55 -9.02 6.91
N CYS A 48 0.46 -8.97 8.23
CA CYS A 48 -0.63 -8.37 8.97
C CYS A 48 -0.03 -7.44 10.02
N PHE A 49 -0.79 -6.46 10.50
CA PHE A 49 -0.45 -5.90 11.80
C PHE A 49 -0.58 -6.99 12.86
N THR A 50 0.43 -7.10 13.73
CA THR A 50 0.43 -8.07 14.84
C THR A 50 0.77 -7.39 16.15
N CYS A 51 -0.07 -7.60 17.16
CA CYS A 51 0.08 -7.05 18.50
C CYS A 51 -0.79 -7.86 19.47
N GLU A 52 -0.44 -7.86 20.75
CA GLU A 52 -1.19 -8.54 21.80
C GLU A 52 -1.58 -7.53 22.88
N ASN A 53 -2.87 -7.40 23.15
CA ASN A 53 -3.43 -6.55 24.21
C ASN A 53 -2.95 -5.08 24.18
N ALA A 54 -2.76 -4.51 22.98
CA ALA A 54 -2.42 -3.10 22.83
C ALA A 54 -3.58 -2.21 23.33
N GLY A 55 -3.29 -1.08 23.96
CA GLY A 55 -4.34 -0.22 24.53
C GLY A 55 -5.31 0.38 23.50
N ASP A 56 -4.86 0.56 22.26
CA ASP A 56 -5.64 1.11 21.15
C ASP A 56 -5.05 0.68 19.78
N ASN A 57 -5.77 1.04 18.71
CA ASN A 57 -5.37 0.72 17.34
C ASN A 57 -4.06 1.40 16.91
N TYR A 58 -3.84 2.64 17.37
CA TYR A 58 -2.67 3.42 17.00
C TYR A 58 -1.40 2.78 17.53
N ASN A 59 -1.36 2.48 18.83
CA ASN A 59 -0.24 1.82 19.49
C ASN A 59 0.03 0.44 18.90
N CYS A 60 -1.02 -0.33 18.60
CA CYS A 60 -0.87 -1.62 17.90
C CYS A 60 -0.16 -1.45 16.55
N ASN A 61 -0.64 -0.54 15.69
CA ASN A 61 -0.07 -0.35 14.36
C ASN A 61 1.33 0.29 14.41
N ARG A 62 1.58 1.18 15.37
CA ARG A 62 2.84 1.92 15.51
C ARG A 62 4.01 1.03 15.90
N TRP A 63 3.76 0.03 16.74
CA TRP A 63 4.80 -0.83 17.31
C TRP A 63 4.77 -2.27 16.78
N ALA A 64 3.90 -2.56 15.81
CA ALA A 64 3.86 -3.86 15.16
C ALA A 64 5.20 -4.15 14.48
N GLU A 65 5.69 -5.37 14.69
CA GLU A 65 6.88 -5.87 14.01
C GLU A 65 6.61 -6.06 12.50
N ASP A 66 7.58 -5.69 11.67
CA ASP A 66 7.51 -5.89 10.23
C ASP A 66 7.89 -7.33 9.83
N LYS A 67 7.07 -8.30 10.24
CA LYS A 67 7.31 -9.73 9.98
C LYS A 67 6.30 -10.35 9.02
N TRP A 68 6.75 -11.36 8.29
CA TRP A 68 5.90 -12.17 7.42
C TRP A 68 5.00 -13.11 8.22
N CYS A 69 3.78 -13.34 7.72
CA CYS A 69 2.87 -14.32 8.31
C CYS A 69 3.38 -15.77 8.07
N PRO A 70 3.11 -16.71 9.00
CA PRO A 70 3.44 -18.12 8.80
C PRO A 70 2.67 -18.78 7.64
N GLN A 71 3.24 -19.83 7.03
CA GLN A 71 2.67 -20.52 5.85
C GLN A 71 1.28 -21.13 6.09
N ASN A 72 0.93 -21.45 7.34
CA ASN A 72 -0.35 -22.06 7.71
C ASN A 72 -1.48 -21.02 7.96
N THR A 73 -1.24 -19.75 7.64
CA THR A 73 -2.20 -18.66 7.79
C THR A 73 -2.57 -18.07 6.43
N GLN A 74 -3.78 -17.52 6.32
CA GLN A 74 -4.28 -16.92 5.07
C GLN A 74 -4.95 -15.56 5.28
N TYR A 75 -5.22 -15.19 6.54
CA TYR A 75 -6.03 -14.02 6.89
C TYR A 75 -5.35 -13.22 7.99
N CYS A 76 -5.78 -11.97 8.13
CA CYS A 76 -5.48 -11.15 9.29
C CYS A 76 -6.71 -11.10 10.19
N LEU A 77 -6.57 -11.50 11.45
CA LEU A 77 -7.59 -11.37 12.49
C LEU A 77 -7.34 -10.11 13.32
N THR A 78 -8.41 -9.40 13.63
CA THR A 78 -8.43 -8.32 14.63
C THR A 78 -9.51 -8.60 15.67
N VAL A 79 -9.13 -8.56 16.94
CA VAL A 79 -10.03 -8.57 18.10
C VAL A 79 -9.92 -7.23 18.79
N HIS A 80 -11.06 -6.57 19.00
CA HIS A 80 -11.14 -5.27 19.64
C HIS A 80 -12.12 -5.33 20.81
N HIS A 81 -11.62 -5.05 22.00
CA HIS A 81 -12.43 -4.82 23.19
C HIS A 81 -12.54 -3.33 23.44
N PHE A 82 -13.75 -2.86 23.69
CA PHE A 82 -14.03 -1.46 23.98
C PHE A 82 -15.22 -1.31 24.92
N THR A 83 -15.24 -0.19 25.63
CA THR A 83 -16.36 0.19 26.50
C THR A 83 -17.59 0.56 25.68
N SER A 84 -18.78 0.57 26.30
CA SER A 84 -20.03 1.06 25.69
C SER A 84 -19.94 2.48 25.11
N ARG A 85 -19.00 3.31 25.56
CA ARG A 85 -18.73 4.66 25.03
C ARG A 85 -17.78 4.67 23.83
N GLY A 86 -17.34 3.51 23.33
CA GLY A 86 -16.43 3.39 22.20
C GLY A 86 -14.94 3.49 22.54
N ARG A 87 -14.58 3.71 23.81
CA ARG A 87 -13.16 3.76 24.22
C ARG A 87 -12.55 2.35 24.18
N SER A 88 -11.50 2.18 23.39
CA SER A 88 -10.69 0.95 23.34
C SER A 88 -10.14 0.58 24.72
N THR A 89 -10.18 -0.71 25.04
CA THR A 89 -9.58 -1.30 26.23
C THR A 89 -8.46 -2.26 25.87
N SER A 90 -8.62 -3.00 24.77
CA SER A 90 -7.55 -3.83 24.21
C SER A 90 -7.76 -4.09 22.72
N VAL A 91 -6.67 -4.17 21.98
CA VAL A 91 -6.61 -4.54 20.58
C VAL A 91 -5.58 -5.65 20.43
N THR A 92 -6.00 -6.76 19.82
CA THR A 92 -5.14 -7.88 19.46
C THR A 92 -5.26 -8.12 17.97
N LYS A 93 -4.13 -8.16 17.28
CA LYS A 93 -4.07 -8.44 15.85
C LYS A 93 -3.10 -9.59 15.60
N LYS A 94 -3.45 -10.51 14.70
CA LYS A 94 -2.56 -11.63 14.34
C LYS A 94 -2.84 -12.17 12.94
N CYS A 95 -1.84 -12.83 12.37
CA CYS A 95 -2.07 -13.73 11.25
C CYS A 95 -2.95 -14.91 11.73
N ALA A 96 -3.89 -15.33 10.89
CA ALA A 96 -4.90 -16.31 11.26
C ALA A 96 -5.16 -17.30 10.13
N SER A 97 -5.49 -18.52 10.53
CA SER A 97 -6.01 -19.56 9.66
C SER A 97 -7.51 -19.38 9.41
N LYS A 98 -8.04 -20.09 8.41
CA LYS A 98 -9.49 -20.07 8.14
C LYS A 98 -10.34 -20.47 9.35
N SER A 99 -9.92 -21.50 10.10
CA SER A 99 -10.64 -22.01 11.28
C SER A 99 -10.80 -20.95 12.37
N GLU A 100 -9.78 -20.11 12.58
CA GLU A 100 -9.81 -19.01 13.55
C GLU A 100 -10.75 -17.86 13.13
N CYS A 101 -11.04 -17.73 11.83
CA CYS A 101 -11.92 -16.70 11.28
C CYS A 101 -13.39 -17.11 11.17
N HIS A 102 -13.79 -18.29 11.69
CA HIS A 102 -15.20 -18.70 11.68
C HIS A 102 -16.11 -17.84 12.57
N PHE A 103 -15.55 -17.27 13.65
CA PHE A 103 -16.30 -16.52 14.65
C PHE A 103 -15.99 -15.02 14.58
N VAL A 104 -16.46 -14.38 13.51
CA VAL A 104 -16.50 -12.92 13.37
C VAL A 104 -17.82 -12.36 13.92
N GLY A 105 -17.84 -11.08 14.25
CA GLY A 105 -19.00 -10.40 14.81
C GLY A 105 -18.68 -9.73 16.15
N CYS A 106 -19.71 -9.17 16.78
CA CYS A 106 -19.58 -8.52 18.08
C CYS A 106 -20.38 -9.26 19.16
N HIS A 107 -19.83 -9.32 20.35
CA HIS A 107 -20.49 -9.84 21.54
C HIS A 107 -20.41 -8.81 22.67
N HIS A 108 -21.57 -8.49 23.23
CA HIS A 108 -21.66 -7.54 24.35
C HIS A 108 -21.72 -8.29 25.67
N HIS A 109 -20.74 -8.05 26.54
CA HIS A 109 -20.71 -8.59 27.90
C HIS A 109 -21.59 -7.74 28.81
N ARG A 110 -22.75 -8.29 29.20
CA ARG A 110 -23.78 -7.59 29.98
C ARG A 110 -23.31 -7.12 31.35
N ASP A 111 -22.37 -7.84 31.97
CA ASP A 111 -21.92 -7.55 33.34
C ASP A 111 -20.80 -6.51 33.45
N GLY A 112 -20.12 -6.20 32.33
CA GLY A 112 -18.92 -5.34 32.32
C GLY A 112 -19.04 -4.06 31.49
N GLY A 113 -20.14 -3.87 30.75
CA GLY A 113 -20.28 -2.76 29.82
C GLY A 113 -19.23 -2.74 28.69
N GLN A 114 -18.57 -3.89 28.46
CA GLN A 114 -17.55 -4.08 27.43
C GLN A 114 -18.12 -4.85 26.25
N THR A 115 -17.64 -4.53 25.07
CA THR A 115 -17.98 -5.18 23.82
C THR A 115 -16.71 -5.75 23.21
N GLU A 116 -16.75 -7.01 22.81
CA GLU A 116 -15.72 -7.64 22.00
C GLU A 116 -16.21 -7.69 20.55
N CYS A 117 -15.44 -7.17 19.61
CA CYS A 117 -15.69 -7.35 18.18
C CYS A 117 -14.51 -8.05 17.52
N ARG A 118 -14.82 -8.98 16.61
CA ARG A 118 -13.85 -9.77 15.84
C ARG A 118 -14.09 -9.58 14.34
N SER A 119 -13.04 -9.27 13.60
CA SER A 119 -13.06 -9.23 12.13
C SER A 119 -11.88 -9.99 11.55
N CYS A 120 -12.08 -10.57 10.36
CA CYS A 120 -11.00 -11.14 9.56
C CYS A 120 -10.99 -10.50 8.18
N CYS A 121 -9.80 -10.34 7.61
CA CYS A 121 -9.64 -9.90 6.22
C CYS A 121 -8.57 -10.70 5.49
N GLU A 122 -8.71 -10.79 4.17
CA GLU A 122 -7.69 -11.35 3.28
C GLU A 122 -6.89 -10.23 2.59
N GLY A 123 -5.57 -10.34 2.59
CA GLY A 123 -4.68 -9.41 1.89
C GLY A 123 -3.50 -8.93 2.72
N MET A 124 -2.53 -8.31 2.06
CA MET A 124 -1.35 -7.74 2.71
C MET A 124 -1.73 -6.51 3.53
N ILE A 125 -1.50 -6.57 4.85
CA ILE A 125 -1.73 -5.50 5.82
C ILE A 125 -3.19 -4.99 5.75
N CYS A 126 -4.15 -5.90 5.54
CA CYS A 126 -5.55 -5.53 5.37
C CYS A 126 -6.22 -5.07 6.69
N ASN A 127 -5.66 -5.46 7.83
CA ASN A 127 -6.24 -5.24 9.16
C ASN A 127 -5.79 -3.91 9.81
N VAL A 128 -5.74 -2.83 9.03
CA VAL A 128 -5.33 -1.50 9.52
C VAL A 128 -6.28 -0.99 10.60
N GLU A 129 -7.59 -1.14 10.38
CA GLU A 129 -8.65 -0.67 11.27
C GLU A 129 -9.14 -1.75 12.25
N VAL A 130 -9.79 -1.31 13.32
CA VAL A 130 -10.45 -2.18 14.30
C VAL A 130 -11.95 -2.28 14.05
N PRO A 131 -12.57 -3.45 14.27
CA PRO A 131 -14.02 -3.57 14.23
C PRO A 131 -14.65 -2.89 15.45
N THR A 132 -15.80 -2.25 15.26
CA THR A 132 -16.50 -1.45 16.29
C THR A 132 -17.98 -1.79 16.37
N ASN A 133 -18.53 -2.51 15.40
CA ASN A 133 -19.93 -2.91 15.34
C ASN A 133 -20.10 -4.15 14.44
N HIS A 134 -21.34 -4.63 14.30
CA HIS A 134 -21.62 -5.81 13.46
C HIS A 134 -21.42 -5.59 11.95
N THR A 135 -21.34 -4.34 11.47
CA THR A 135 -21.17 -4.06 10.04
C THR A 135 -19.72 -4.16 9.59
N ASN A 136 -18.76 -3.87 10.47
CA ASN A 136 -17.32 -4.02 10.20
C ASN A 136 -16.67 -5.21 10.91
N ALA A 137 -17.34 -5.83 11.90
CA ALA A 137 -16.94 -7.10 12.50
C ALA A 137 -17.34 -8.29 11.60
N VAL A 138 -16.76 -8.34 10.40
CA VAL A 138 -17.10 -9.33 9.37
C VAL A 138 -15.86 -10.08 8.88
N PHE A 139 -16.07 -11.11 8.07
CA PHE A 139 -15.01 -11.78 7.34
C PHE A 139 -14.97 -11.22 5.91
N ALA A 140 -14.03 -10.31 5.65
CA ALA A 140 -13.86 -9.63 4.37
C ALA A 140 -12.83 -10.33 3.49
N ILE A 141 -13.30 -11.02 2.46
CA ILE A 141 -12.45 -11.63 1.43
C ILE A 141 -12.32 -10.62 0.29
N ILE A 142 -11.11 -10.08 0.07
CA ILE A 142 -10.84 -9.27 -1.12
C ILE A 142 -10.73 -10.24 -2.29
N GLN A 143 -11.77 -10.33 -3.12
CA GLN A 143 -11.62 -10.96 -4.43
C GLN A 143 -10.56 -10.17 -5.19
N ALA A 144 -9.38 -10.77 -5.37
CA ALA A 144 -8.31 -10.21 -6.17
C ALA A 144 -8.80 -10.06 -7.61
N ARG A 145 -9.43 -8.94 -7.93
CA ARG A 145 -9.47 -8.45 -9.30
C ARG A 145 -8.03 -8.08 -9.62
N ARG A 146 -7.26 -9.06 -10.10
CA ARG A 146 -5.93 -8.88 -10.70
C ARG A 146 -6.11 -7.98 -11.93
N SER A 147 -6.26 -6.68 -11.68
CA SER A 147 -6.10 -5.65 -12.68
C SER A 147 -4.60 -5.50 -12.90
N SER A 148 -3.99 -6.46 -13.59
CA SER A 148 -2.83 -6.15 -14.42
C SER A 148 -3.36 -5.34 -15.59
N GLY A 149 -3.74 -4.09 -15.32
CA GLY A 149 -4.10 -3.14 -16.34
C GLY A 149 -2.81 -2.85 -17.09
N THR A 150 -2.65 -3.48 -18.25
CA THR A 150 -1.74 -2.99 -19.29
C THR A 150 -2.10 -1.53 -19.50
N VAL A 151 -1.27 -0.63 -18.98
CA VAL A 151 -1.34 0.79 -19.32
C VAL A 151 -1.05 0.84 -20.82
N PRO A 152 -2.01 1.23 -21.69
CA PRO A 152 -1.67 1.49 -23.07
C PRO A 152 -0.67 2.63 -23.04
N TRP A 153 0.49 2.40 -23.63
CA TRP A 153 1.51 3.42 -23.79
C TRP A 153 0.89 4.56 -24.61
N THR A 154 0.33 5.56 -23.93
CA THR A 154 -0.14 6.77 -24.59
C THR A 154 1.12 7.50 -25.03
N PHE A 155 1.43 7.43 -26.32
CA PHE A 155 2.44 8.28 -26.93
C PHE A 155 2.16 9.72 -26.52
N SER A 156 3.05 10.29 -25.72
CA SER A 156 2.90 11.64 -25.23
C SER A 156 2.82 12.60 -26.43
N LEU A 157 1.71 13.34 -26.52
CA LEU A 157 1.46 14.42 -27.48
C LEU A 157 2.59 15.46 -27.70
N PRO A 158 3.57 15.70 -26.78
CA PRO A 158 4.67 16.61 -27.05
C PRO A 158 5.60 16.13 -28.18
N VAL A 159 5.70 14.82 -28.41
CA VAL A 159 6.58 14.27 -29.46
C VAL A 159 6.05 14.60 -30.86
N LEU A 160 4.72 14.63 -31.03
CA LEU A 160 4.07 15.05 -32.28
C LEU A 160 4.22 16.56 -32.52
N ALA A 161 4.17 17.38 -31.47
CA ALA A 161 4.30 18.84 -31.60
C ALA A 161 5.69 19.28 -32.10
N CYS A 162 6.76 18.58 -31.71
CA CYS A 162 8.11 18.90 -32.18
C CYS A 162 8.35 18.60 -33.67
N VAL A 163 7.63 17.65 -34.27
CA VAL A 163 7.76 17.34 -35.71
C VAL A 163 7.20 18.47 -36.57
N PHE A 164 6.13 19.13 -36.13
CA PHE A 164 5.50 20.22 -36.89
C PHE A 164 6.30 21.51 -36.88
N THR A 165 7.05 21.81 -35.82
CA THR A 165 7.85 23.04 -35.77
C THR A 165 9.12 22.98 -36.63
N VAL A 166 9.58 21.78 -37.01
CA VAL A 166 10.74 21.60 -37.91
C VAL A 166 10.33 21.66 -39.38
N GLN A 167 9.08 21.38 -39.72
CA GLN A 167 8.59 21.48 -41.11
C GLN A 167 8.16 22.90 -41.53
N LEU A 168 8.05 23.83 -40.59
CA LEU A 168 7.60 25.20 -40.86
C LEU A 168 8.72 26.25 -40.78
N LEU A 169 9.98 25.81 -40.87
CA LEU A 169 11.17 26.67 -40.94
C LEU A 169 11.97 26.38 -42.22
#